data_AF-A0A1R3J334-F1
#
_entry.id   AF-A0A1R3J334-F1
#
_cell.length_a   1.000
_cell.length_b   1.000
_cell.length_c   1.000
_cell.angle_alpha   90.00
_cell.angle_beta   90.00
_cell.angle_gamma   90.00
#
_symmetry.space_group_name_H-M   'P 1'
#
loop_
_entity.id
_entity.type
_entity.pdbx_description
1 polymer ?
#
loop_
_entity_poly.entity_id
_entity_poly.type
_entity_poly.pdbx_seq_one_letter_code
_entity_poly.pdbx_strand_id
1 'polypeptide(L)'
;MGSGATLVFLFFFAKEIVPIGEANVPSSSSAVAASASVSASPAAAFAPSSSNPAQSRNAILVSHRQKGNPLLKHIRNVRWAFADIVCDYLLSQSSCALYLSLRYHLLHPDYLYYRIRELEKNFKLRVVLCHVDVEDVVKPLLEVTKTALLHDCTLLCGWSLEECGRYLETIKVYENKPADLIQGQMDTDYLSRLNHALTTVRHVNKTDVVTIGSTFGSLSSIMDASMEDLARCPGIGERKVKRLYDTFHEPFKRVVSSIPTMPETPVSKDTEPGSVTEVTEAEKDTEDTSKRRKKEPETNVKSALTAAFAKYASKINKKNNKSEGKEGEGTNAAS
;
A
#
# COMPACT_ATOMS: atom_id res chain seq x y z
N MET A 1 10.22 26.24 3.75
CA MET A 1 8.95 25.49 3.86
C MET A 1 9.28 24.00 3.83
N GLY A 2 8.50 23.15 4.51
CA GLY A 2 8.73 21.70 4.52
C GLY A 2 8.20 21.02 3.27
N SER A 3 8.89 19.96 2.82
CA SER A 3 8.35 18.99 1.86
C SER A 3 8.05 17.71 2.63
N GLY A 4 6.80 17.24 2.61
CA GLY A 4 6.39 16.04 3.33
C GLY A 4 6.76 14.78 2.54
N ALA A 5 7.57 13.91 3.12
CA ALA A 5 7.89 12.61 2.52
C ALA A 5 6.63 11.72 2.47
N THR A 6 6.09 11.51 1.25
CA THR A 6 4.91 10.65 1.06
C THR A 6 5.29 9.18 1.23
N LEU A 7 4.92 8.59 2.37
CA LEU A 7 5.19 7.19 2.69
C LEU A 7 4.26 6.25 1.90
N VAL A 8 4.62 5.92 0.66
CA VAL A 8 3.87 4.96 -0.17
C VAL A 8 4.21 3.53 0.25
N PHE A 9 3.36 2.94 1.10
CA PHE A 9 3.42 1.53 1.47
C PHE A 9 2.89 0.66 0.30
N LEU A 10 3.75 0.21 -0.62
CA LEU A 10 3.35 -0.59 -1.78
C LEU A 10 3.18 -2.10 -1.48
N PHE A 11 2.53 -2.42 -0.37
CA PHE A 11 2.11 -3.79 -0.02
C PHE A 11 0.77 -4.11 -0.67
N PHE A 12 0.71 -4.28 -2.01
CA PHE A 12 -0.31 -5.07 -2.74
C PHE A 12 -0.05 -5.00 -4.26
N PHE A 13 0.47 -6.09 -4.85
CA PHE A 13 0.14 -6.66 -6.18
C PHE A 13 1.21 -7.67 -6.61
N ALA A 14 1.05 -8.92 -6.17
CA ALA A 14 1.91 -10.04 -6.57
C ALA A 14 1.06 -11.25 -6.95
N LYS A 15 0.28 -11.11 -8.03
CA LYS A 15 -0.40 -12.25 -8.66
C LYS A 15 -0.59 -12.03 -10.17
N GLU A 16 -0.35 -13.11 -10.91
CA GLU A 16 -0.66 -13.32 -12.34
C GLU A 16 -0.15 -12.27 -13.35
N ILE A 17 0.95 -12.63 -14.03
CA ILE A 17 1.28 -12.15 -15.37
C ILE A 17 1.33 -13.37 -16.29
N VAL A 18 0.40 -13.46 -17.23
CA VAL A 18 0.29 -14.52 -18.23
C VAL A 18 1.25 -14.22 -19.40
N PRO A 19 2.00 -15.20 -19.94
CA PRO A 19 2.82 -14.98 -21.13
C PRO A 19 1.96 -14.84 -22.39
N ILE A 20 2.24 -13.82 -23.20
CA ILE A 20 1.70 -13.67 -24.56
C ILE A 20 2.69 -14.30 -25.53
N GLY A 21 2.17 -15.12 -26.46
CA GLY A 21 2.97 -15.97 -27.36
C GLY A 21 3.61 -15.25 -28.55
N GLU A 22 4.40 -16.01 -29.30
CA GLU A 22 5.22 -15.55 -30.41
C GLU A 22 4.37 -15.17 -31.65
N ALA A 23 4.67 -14.02 -32.26
CA ALA A 23 4.11 -13.62 -33.56
C ALA A 23 5.11 -13.96 -34.68
N ASN A 24 4.77 -14.97 -35.48
CA ASN A 24 5.58 -15.44 -36.61
C ASN A 24 5.53 -14.44 -37.79
N VAL A 25 6.67 -14.24 -38.48
CA VAL A 25 6.79 -13.27 -39.59
C VAL A 25 7.32 -13.99 -40.84
N PRO A 26 6.50 -14.15 -41.90
CA PRO A 26 6.94 -14.75 -43.15
C PRO A 26 7.63 -13.70 -44.05
N SER A 27 8.89 -13.92 -44.38
CA SER A 27 9.66 -13.09 -45.31
C SER A 27 10.10 -13.90 -46.52
N SER A 28 9.36 -13.79 -47.63
CA SER A 28 9.73 -14.35 -48.92
C SER A 28 10.53 -13.35 -49.76
N SER A 29 11.60 -13.79 -50.43
CA SER A 29 11.91 -13.40 -51.81
C SER A 29 13.19 -14.07 -52.36
N SER A 30 13.07 -14.56 -53.60
CA SER A 30 14.10 -14.74 -54.64
C SER A 30 15.58 -14.95 -54.24
N ALA A 31 16.09 -16.15 -54.55
CA ALA A 31 17.52 -16.37 -54.73
C ALA A 31 18.01 -15.88 -56.12
N VAL A 32 19.26 -15.45 -56.18
CA VAL A 32 20.12 -15.50 -57.39
C VAL A 32 21.52 -15.95 -56.95
N ALA A 33 22.20 -16.74 -57.77
CA ALA A 33 23.48 -17.37 -57.41
C ALA A 33 24.59 -17.01 -58.41
N ALA A 34 25.81 -16.76 -57.90
CA ALA A 34 27.01 -16.66 -58.72
C ALA A 34 28.28 -17.05 -57.92
N SER A 35 28.79 -18.24 -58.24
CA SER A 35 30.19 -18.71 -58.26
C SER A 35 31.29 -18.05 -57.41
N ALA A 36 32.02 -18.91 -56.69
CA ALA A 36 33.19 -18.58 -55.86
C ALA A 36 34.49 -18.31 -56.64
N SER A 37 35.48 -17.74 -55.94
CA SER A 37 36.91 -18.04 -56.12
C SER A 37 37.66 -17.85 -54.78
N VAL A 38 38.88 -18.39 -54.67
CA VAL A 38 39.60 -18.55 -53.38
C VAL A 38 40.99 -17.93 -53.44
N SER A 39 41.34 -17.15 -52.42
CA SER A 39 42.73 -16.87 -51.99
C SER A 39 42.74 -16.23 -50.61
N ALA A 40 43.83 -16.39 -49.84
CA ALA A 40 43.85 -16.09 -48.40
C ALA A 40 45.02 -15.17 -47.98
N SER A 41 44.76 -14.36 -46.94
CA SER A 41 45.74 -13.56 -46.16
C SER A 41 46.43 -12.41 -46.93
N PRO A 42 46.66 -11.25 -46.27
CA PRO A 42 47.77 -11.15 -45.31
C PRO A 42 47.50 -10.33 -44.03
N ALA A 43 48.45 -10.48 -43.09
CA ALA A 43 48.97 -9.51 -42.11
C ALA A 43 48.06 -8.50 -41.37
N ALA A 44 48.25 -8.42 -40.06
CA ALA A 44 47.61 -7.41 -39.20
C ALA A 44 48.15 -5.98 -39.44
N ALA A 45 47.25 -5.00 -39.34
CA ALA A 45 47.57 -3.61 -39.08
C ALA A 45 46.75 -3.13 -37.88
N PHE A 46 47.38 -2.44 -36.92
CA PHE A 46 46.70 -1.96 -35.71
C PHE A 46 45.80 -0.76 -36.04
N ALA A 47 44.49 -0.90 -35.78
CA ALA A 47 43.58 0.23 -35.66
C ALA A 47 43.33 0.51 -34.16
N PRO A 48 43.52 1.74 -33.66
CA PRO A 48 43.20 2.07 -32.27
C PRO A 48 41.67 2.08 -32.09
N SER A 49 41.12 1.03 -31.51
CA SER A 49 39.69 0.92 -31.22
C SER A 49 39.32 1.82 -30.04
N SER A 50 39.27 3.14 -30.27
CA SER A 50 38.64 4.13 -29.38
C SER A 50 37.12 4.01 -29.42
N SER A 51 36.61 2.79 -29.29
CA SER A 51 35.21 2.51 -29.07
C SER A 51 34.86 2.97 -27.65
N ASN A 52 34.50 4.24 -27.51
CA ASN A 52 33.50 4.61 -26.52
C ASN A 52 32.27 3.76 -26.83
N PRO A 53 31.90 2.76 -26.00
CA PRO A 53 30.65 2.07 -26.22
C PRO A 53 29.56 3.11 -26.02
N ALA A 54 28.79 3.39 -27.08
CA ALA A 54 27.67 4.32 -26.99
C ALA A 54 26.76 3.82 -25.86
N GLN A 55 26.73 4.56 -24.73
CA GLN A 55 26.17 4.07 -23.46
C GLN A 55 24.81 3.45 -23.73
N SER A 56 24.69 2.15 -23.47
CA SER A 56 23.53 1.35 -23.81
C SER A 56 22.35 1.81 -22.94
N ARG A 57 21.62 2.82 -23.44
CA ARG A 57 20.55 3.52 -22.70
C ARG A 57 19.56 2.55 -22.05
N ASN A 58 19.33 1.41 -22.69
CA ASN A 58 18.44 0.34 -22.23
C ASN A 58 19.21 -0.82 -21.57
N ALA A 59 20.24 -0.52 -20.76
CA ALA A 59 20.98 -1.47 -19.94
C ALA A 59 21.15 -0.97 -18.50
N ILE A 60 21.39 -1.90 -17.58
CA ILE A 60 21.79 -1.61 -16.19
C ILE A 60 23.32 -1.62 -16.13
N LEU A 61 23.94 -0.58 -15.56
CA LEU A 61 25.37 -0.63 -15.27
C LEU A 61 25.57 -1.23 -13.87
N VAL A 62 26.52 -2.14 -13.74
CA VAL A 62 26.78 -2.93 -12.53
C VAL A 62 28.16 -2.58 -12.01
N SER A 63 28.29 -2.28 -10.71
CA SER A 63 29.59 -2.01 -10.11
C SER A 63 30.45 -3.27 -10.14
N HIS A 64 31.75 -3.11 -10.38
CA HIS A 64 32.73 -4.20 -10.23
C HIS A 64 32.68 -4.85 -8.83
N ARG A 65 32.19 -4.13 -7.81
CA ARG A 65 31.92 -4.63 -6.44
C ARG A 65 30.89 -5.76 -6.39
N GLN A 66 30.01 -5.86 -7.38
CA GLN A 66 28.96 -6.90 -7.48
C GLN A 66 29.39 -8.11 -8.34
N LYS A 67 30.65 -8.16 -8.81
CA LYS A 67 31.19 -9.27 -9.60
C LYS A 67 31.15 -10.57 -8.79
N GLY A 68 30.37 -11.53 -9.28
CA GLY A 68 30.14 -12.82 -8.61
C GLY A 68 28.85 -12.91 -7.78
N ASN A 69 28.11 -11.80 -7.62
CA ASN A 69 26.79 -11.83 -6.98
C ASN A 69 25.83 -12.74 -7.80
N PRO A 70 25.22 -13.79 -7.21
CA PRO A 70 24.33 -14.70 -7.92
C PRO A 70 23.07 -14.01 -8.48
N LEU A 71 22.67 -12.84 -7.95
CA LEU A 71 21.57 -12.01 -8.47
C LEU A 71 21.70 -11.74 -9.97
N LEU A 72 22.92 -11.57 -10.49
CA LEU A 72 23.19 -11.31 -11.91
C LEU A 72 22.71 -12.43 -12.86
N LYS A 73 22.44 -13.65 -12.34
CA LYS A 73 21.87 -14.78 -13.11
C LYS A 73 20.34 -14.68 -13.28
N HIS A 74 19.69 -13.80 -12.52
CA HIS A 74 18.25 -13.58 -12.54
C HIS A 74 17.86 -12.31 -13.31
N ILE A 75 18.80 -11.41 -13.61
CA ILE A 75 18.59 -10.33 -14.59
C ILE A 75 18.75 -10.91 -16.01
N ARG A 76 17.66 -11.03 -16.75
CA ARG A 76 17.56 -11.69 -18.06
C ARG A 76 16.79 -10.85 -19.10
N ASN A 77 15.75 -10.16 -18.68
CA ASN A 77 14.88 -9.35 -19.54
C ASN A 77 15.51 -7.98 -19.88
N VAL A 78 16.58 -7.61 -19.18
CA VAL A 78 17.31 -6.35 -19.33
C VAL A 78 18.80 -6.65 -19.48
N ARG A 79 19.47 -6.02 -20.47
CA ARG A 79 20.92 -6.16 -20.63
C ARG A 79 21.64 -5.47 -19.47
N TRP A 80 22.78 -6.02 -19.06
CA TRP A 80 23.64 -5.38 -18.07
C TRP A 80 25.11 -5.46 -18.46
N ALA A 81 25.91 -4.52 -17.95
CA ALA A 81 27.35 -4.43 -18.21
C ALA A 81 28.08 -3.93 -16.96
N PHE A 82 29.33 -4.36 -16.75
CA PHE A 82 30.15 -3.79 -15.68
C PHE A 82 30.61 -2.37 -16.03
N ALA A 83 30.61 -1.49 -15.04
CA ALA A 83 31.13 -0.14 -15.13
C ALA A 83 31.86 0.24 -13.83
N ASP A 84 32.70 1.26 -13.89
CA ASP A 84 33.20 1.90 -12.67
C ASP A 84 32.14 2.89 -12.16
N ILE A 85 31.41 2.49 -11.12
CA ILE A 85 30.29 3.23 -10.53
C ILE A 85 30.25 3.02 -9.02
N VAL A 86 29.90 4.11 -8.30
CA VAL A 86 29.82 4.15 -6.84
C VAL A 86 28.62 3.37 -6.31
N CYS A 87 27.44 3.49 -6.95
CA CYS A 87 26.27 2.66 -6.65
C CYS A 87 26.48 1.21 -7.11
N ASP A 88 25.80 0.25 -6.50
CA ASP A 88 25.95 -1.17 -6.88
C ASP A 88 25.33 -1.47 -8.26
N TYR A 89 24.18 -0.84 -8.54
CA TYR A 89 23.45 -0.92 -9.80
C TYR A 89 22.96 0.47 -10.23
N LEU A 90 23.41 0.97 -11.37
CA LEU A 90 22.87 2.18 -11.99
C LEU A 90 21.73 1.78 -12.94
N LEU A 91 20.53 2.27 -12.64
CA LEU A 91 19.31 1.95 -13.39
C LEU A 91 18.99 3.05 -14.40
N SER A 92 19.06 4.31 -13.98
CA SER A 92 18.79 5.50 -14.79
C SER A 92 19.84 6.58 -14.53
N GLN A 93 19.90 7.59 -15.39
CA GLN A 93 20.66 8.82 -15.16
C GLN A 93 20.35 9.48 -13.81
N SER A 94 19.13 9.31 -13.27
CA SER A 94 18.73 9.83 -11.96
C SER A 94 18.26 8.77 -10.95
N SER A 95 18.48 7.47 -11.22
CA SER A 95 18.01 6.39 -10.35
C SER A 95 19.07 5.30 -10.16
N CYS A 96 19.40 5.00 -8.91
CA CYS A 96 20.38 3.98 -8.54
C CYS A 96 19.85 3.02 -7.49
N ALA A 97 20.46 1.84 -7.39
CA ALA A 97 20.24 0.89 -6.31
C ALA A 97 21.56 0.49 -5.63
N LEU A 98 21.50 0.36 -4.31
CA LEU A 98 22.46 -0.37 -3.49
C LEU A 98 21.91 -1.78 -3.22
N TYR A 99 22.79 -2.77 -3.04
CA TYR A 99 22.40 -4.14 -2.68
C TYR A 99 22.95 -4.54 -1.32
N LEU A 100 22.08 -5.15 -0.51
CA LEU A 100 22.37 -5.66 0.82
C LEU A 100 21.65 -7.00 1.02
N SER A 101 22.25 -7.95 1.74
CA SER A 101 21.52 -9.06 2.33
C SER A 101 21.45 -8.89 3.85
N LEU A 102 20.36 -9.34 4.49
CA LEU A 102 20.22 -9.24 5.95
C LEU A 102 21.32 -10.03 6.67
N ARG A 103 21.76 -11.16 6.11
CA ARG A 103 22.89 -11.95 6.63
C ARG A 103 24.20 -11.18 6.59
N TYR A 104 24.40 -10.34 5.57
CA TYR A 104 25.56 -9.44 5.50
C TYR A 104 25.43 -8.24 6.46
N HIS A 105 24.23 -7.67 6.61
CA HIS A 105 23.95 -6.62 7.61
C HIS A 105 24.27 -7.07 9.03
N LEU A 106 23.89 -8.30 9.40
CA LEU A 106 24.21 -8.89 10.71
C LEU A 106 25.72 -9.04 10.98
N LEU A 107 26.56 -9.10 9.95
CA LEU A 107 28.01 -9.15 10.07
C LEU A 107 28.65 -7.76 10.05
N HIS A 108 28.05 -6.81 9.31
CA HIS A 108 28.57 -5.46 9.08
C HIS A 108 27.44 -4.40 9.11
N PRO A 109 26.87 -4.06 10.28
CA PRO A 109 25.68 -3.22 10.37
C PRO A 109 25.87 -1.78 9.85
N ASP A 110 27.08 -1.22 10.00
CA ASP A 110 27.41 0.12 9.50
C ASP A 110 27.61 0.18 7.97
N TYR A 111 27.71 -0.97 7.28
CA TYR A 111 28.03 -1.02 5.85
C TYR A 111 27.03 -0.20 5.01
N LEU A 112 25.73 -0.36 5.26
CA LEU A 112 24.69 0.36 4.54
C LEU A 112 24.81 1.88 4.74
N TYR A 113 25.07 2.32 5.96
CA TYR A 113 25.27 3.73 6.30
C TYR A 113 26.46 4.34 5.53
N TYR A 114 27.60 3.64 5.50
CA TYR A 114 28.77 4.10 4.74
C TYR A 114 28.50 4.10 3.22
N ARG A 115 27.84 3.07 2.66
CA ARG A 115 27.49 3.04 1.22
C ARG A 115 26.54 4.16 0.82
N ILE A 116 25.53 4.48 1.64
CA ILE A 116 24.60 5.59 1.38
C ILE A 116 25.34 6.94 1.45
N ARG A 117 26.35 7.09 2.31
CA ARG A 117 27.21 8.28 2.37
C ARG A 117 28.24 8.37 1.25
N GLU A 118 28.61 7.25 0.64
CA GLU A 118 29.48 7.16 -0.54
C GLU A 118 28.75 7.66 -1.80
N LEU A 119 27.42 7.47 -1.88
CA LEU A 119 26.60 7.90 -3.01
C LEU A 119 26.58 9.42 -3.21
N GLU A 120 26.72 9.83 -4.47
CA GLU A 120 26.41 11.19 -4.92
C GLU A 120 24.95 11.55 -4.65
N LYS A 121 24.70 12.81 -4.26
CA LYS A 121 23.34 13.32 -3.99
C LYS A 121 22.52 13.62 -5.26
N ASN A 122 23.04 13.25 -6.43
CA ASN A 122 22.48 13.60 -7.73
C ASN A 122 21.35 12.65 -8.17
N PHE A 123 21.19 11.50 -7.51
CA PHE A 123 20.10 10.56 -7.76
C PHE A 123 18.80 11.03 -7.09
N LYS A 124 17.74 11.18 -7.89
CA LYS A 124 16.37 11.47 -7.43
C LYS A 124 15.73 10.26 -6.75
N LEU A 125 16.01 9.06 -7.24
CA LEU A 125 15.55 7.80 -6.67
C LEU A 125 16.76 6.97 -6.24
N ARG A 126 16.88 6.76 -4.93
CA ARG A 126 17.90 5.89 -4.33
C ARG A 126 17.20 4.68 -3.73
N VAL A 127 17.42 3.51 -4.30
CA VAL A 127 16.84 2.25 -3.83
C VAL A 127 17.84 1.51 -2.95
N VAL A 128 17.38 0.97 -1.83
CA VAL A 128 18.11 -0.06 -1.08
C VAL A 128 17.40 -1.38 -1.37
N LEU A 129 18.03 -2.24 -2.17
CA LEU A 129 17.54 -3.57 -2.48
C LEU A 129 18.04 -4.55 -1.42
N CYS A 130 17.14 -4.97 -0.54
CA CYS A 130 17.42 -5.80 0.62
C CYS A 130 16.96 -7.25 0.37
N HIS A 131 17.92 -8.17 0.26
CA HIS A 131 17.66 -9.60 0.17
C HIS A 131 17.46 -10.20 1.57
N VAL A 132 16.32 -10.84 1.78
CA VAL A 132 15.86 -11.36 3.08
C VAL A 132 16.28 -12.84 3.20
N ASP A 133 17.52 -13.07 3.60
CA ASP A 133 18.19 -14.38 3.67
C ASP A 133 18.44 -14.90 5.09
N VAL A 134 17.58 -14.51 6.05
CA VAL A 134 17.68 -14.84 7.48
C VAL A 134 16.27 -15.10 8.05
N GLU A 135 16.16 -15.99 9.02
CA GLU A 135 14.88 -16.34 9.68
C GLU A 135 14.44 -15.29 10.72
N ASP A 136 15.31 -14.84 11.64
CA ASP A 136 15.04 -13.64 12.48
C ASP A 136 15.26 -12.36 11.65
N VAL A 137 14.24 -12.00 10.87
CA VAL A 137 14.21 -10.76 10.09
C VAL A 137 13.99 -9.52 10.96
N VAL A 138 13.40 -9.65 12.14
CA VAL A 138 12.69 -8.54 12.81
C VAL A 138 13.66 -7.45 13.27
N LYS A 139 14.80 -7.83 13.84
CA LYS A 139 15.84 -6.88 14.29
C LYS A 139 16.62 -6.26 13.12
N PRO A 140 17.28 -7.03 12.23
CA PRO A 140 18.10 -6.44 11.16
C PRO A 140 17.26 -5.66 10.16
N LEU A 141 16.04 -6.10 9.83
CA LEU A 141 15.18 -5.33 8.92
C LEU A 141 14.71 -4.01 9.53
N LEU A 142 14.47 -3.95 10.84
CA LEU A 142 14.16 -2.69 11.54
C LEU A 142 15.33 -1.70 11.50
N GLU A 143 16.57 -2.17 11.60
CA GLU A 143 17.78 -1.34 11.47
C GLU A 143 17.97 -0.84 10.03
N VAL A 144 17.90 -1.73 9.04
CA VAL A 144 17.95 -1.38 7.61
C VAL A 144 16.85 -0.37 7.25
N THR A 145 15.63 -0.57 7.75
CA THR A 145 14.51 0.36 7.53
C THR A 145 14.77 1.74 8.14
N LYS A 146 15.30 1.82 9.36
CA LYS A 146 15.70 3.09 9.98
C LYS A 146 16.77 3.80 9.15
N THR A 147 17.82 3.09 8.73
CA THR A 147 18.94 3.66 7.96
C THR A 147 18.50 4.14 6.59
N ALA A 148 17.61 3.40 5.90
CA ALA A 148 17.04 3.85 4.63
C ALA A 148 16.14 5.09 4.79
N LEU A 149 15.28 5.11 5.83
CA LEU A 149 14.37 6.22 6.11
C LEU A 149 15.10 7.50 6.53
N LEU A 150 16.15 7.40 7.34
CA LEU A 150 16.96 8.55 7.80
C LEU A 150 17.82 9.20 6.71
N HIS A 151 17.90 8.58 5.52
CA HIS A 151 18.68 9.07 4.39
C HIS A 151 17.86 9.18 3.10
N ASP A 152 16.54 9.30 3.21
CA ASP A 152 15.59 9.42 2.09
C ASP A 152 15.90 8.41 0.96
N CYS A 153 15.92 7.12 1.32
CA CYS A 153 16.13 6.00 0.41
C CYS A 153 14.92 5.04 0.44
N THR A 154 14.50 4.57 -0.73
CA THR A 154 13.39 3.63 -0.88
C THR A 154 13.88 2.20 -0.61
N LEU A 155 13.43 1.58 0.47
CA LEU A 155 13.70 0.18 0.76
C LEU A 155 12.79 -0.73 -0.10
N LEU A 156 13.39 -1.68 -0.82
CA LEU A 156 12.70 -2.80 -1.46
C LEU A 156 13.23 -4.12 -0.91
N CYS A 157 12.35 -4.92 -0.32
CA CYS A 157 12.69 -6.24 0.21
C CYS A 157 12.34 -7.34 -0.79
N GLY A 158 13.24 -8.29 -1.01
CA GLY A 158 12.97 -9.53 -1.77
C GLY A 158 13.36 -10.75 -0.95
N TRP A 159 12.52 -11.79 -0.98
CA TRP A 159 12.72 -13.06 -0.28
C TRP A 159 13.45 -14.09 -1.15
N SER A 160 13.74 -13.74 -2.41
CA SER A 160 14.62 -14.49 -3.29
C SER A 160 15.46 -13.57 -4.19
N LEU A 161 16.60 -14.11 -4.67
CA LEU A 161 17.44 -13.45 -5.68
C LEU A 161 16.70 -13.22 -7.01
N GLU A 162 15.65 -14.01 -7.29
CA GLU A 162 14.83 -13.86 -8.49
C GLU A 162 13.89 -12.65 -8.41
N GLU A 163 13.22 -12.46 -7.26
CA GLU A 163 12.48 -11.23 -6.98
C GLU A 163 13.39 -10.00 -7.03
N CYS A 164 14.57 -10.08 -6.38
CA CYS A 164 15.55 -9.00 -6.41
C CYS A 164 16.00 -8.64 -7.83
N GLY A 165 16.26 -9.62 -8.70
CA GLY A 165 16.54 -9.40 -10.11
C GLY A 165 15.36 -8.73 -10.84
N ARG A 166 14.16 -9.30 -10.69
CA ARG A 166 12.92 -8.81 -11.31
C ARG A 166 12.55 -7.39 -10.89
N TYR A 167 12.88 -6.96 -9.67
CA TYR A 167 12.70 -5.58 -9.23
C TYR A 167 13.62 -4.61 -9.97
N LEU A 168 14.91 -4.93 -10.15
CA LEU A 168 15.84 -4.08 -10.92
C LEU A 168 15.40 -3.97 -12.40
N GLU A 169 14.95 -5.08 -12.99
CA GLU A 169 14.36 -5.08 -14.33
C GLU A 169 13.11 -4.20 -14.42
N THR A 170 12.20 -4.33 -13.46
CA THR A 170 10.95 -3.56 -13.42
C THR A 170 11.24 -2.05 -13.31
N ILE A 171 12.14 -1.64 -12.41
CA ILE A 171 12.54 -0.23 -12.28
C ILE A 171 13.17 0.29 -13.58
N LYS A 172 13.99 -0.52 -14.26
CA LYS A 172 14.59 -0.13 -15.55
C LYS A 172 13.55 0.01 -16.66
N VAL A 173 12.60 -0.92 -16.77
CA VAL A 173 11.52 -0.87 -17.77
C VAL A 173 10.58 0.32 -17.53
N TYR A 174 10.36 0.70 -16.28
CA TYR A 174 9.46 1.80 -15.91
C TYR A 174 10.11 3.20 -16.00
N GLU A 175 11.42 3.30 -16.30
CA GLU A 175 12.14 4.58 -16.49
C GLU A 175 11.46 5.54 -17.49
N ASN A 176 10.92 4.99 -18.59
CA ASN A 176 10.30 5.75 -19.67
C ASN A 176 8.77 5.60 -19.72
N LYS A 177 8.16 4.99 -18.70
CA LYS A 177 6.73 4.63 -18.72
C LYS A 177 5.89 5.76 -18.09
N PRO A 178 4.87 6.29 -18.79
CA PRO A 178 4.05 7.37 -18.26
C PRO A 178 3.16 6.91 -17.09
N ALA A 179 2.63 7.86 -16.34
CA ALA A 179 1.85 7.62 -15.11
C ALA A 179 0.44 7.04 -15.36
N ASP A 180 0.09 6.73 -16.60
CA ASP A 180 -1.23 6.29 -17.07
C ASP A 180 -1.73 5.00 -16.39
N LEU A 181 -0.81 4.16 -15.87
CA LEU A 181 -1.12 2.97 -15.06
C LEU A 181 -1.50 3.29 -13.60
N ILE A 182 -1.17 4.48 -13.11
CA ILE A 182 -1.46 4.97 -11.76
C ILE A 182 -2.72 5.85 -11.78
N GLN A 183 -3.01 6.49 -12.91
CA GLN A 183 -4.29 7.15 -13.13
C GLN A 183 -5.41 6.11 -13.15
N GLY A 184 -6.39 6.28 -12.25
CA GLY A 184 -7.59 5.46 -12.25
C GLY A 184 -8.32 5.63 -13.58
N GLN A 185 -8.49 4.54 -14.33
CA GLN A 185 -9.29 4.51 -15.56
C GLN A 185 -10.75 4.78 -15.19
N MET A 186 -11.14 6.06 -15.21
CA MET A 186 -12.53 6.47 -15.06
C MET A 186 -13.24 6.22 -16.38
N ASP A 187 -14.28 5.38 -16.36
CA ASP A 187 -15.15 5.20 -17.53
C ASP A 187 -15.66 6.57 -18.01
N THR A 188 -15.45 6.88 -19.28
CA THR A 188 -15.89 8.16 -19.86
C THR A 188 -17.40 8.18 -20.11
N ASP A 189 -18.01 7.01 -20.27
CA ASP A 189 -19.44 6.86 -20.53
C ASP A 189 -20.32 7.26 -19.34
N TYR A 190 -21.43 7.93 -19.64
CA TYR A 190 -22.39 8.40 -18.66
C TYR A 190 -23.05 7.25 -17.90
N LEU A 191 -23.41 6.16 -18.57
CA LEU A 191 -24.10 5.04 -17.94
C LEU A 191 -23.15 4.27 -16.99
N SER A 192 -21.88 4.10 -17.34
CA SER A 192 -20.87 3.56 -16.44
C SER A 192 -20.63 4.45 -15.21
N ARG A 193 -20.52 5.77 -15.40
CA ARG A 193 -20.37 6.73 -14.28
C ARG A 193 -21.58 6.77 -13.37
N LEU A 194 -22.80 6.71 -13.93
CA LEU A 194 -24.05 6.65 -13.17
C LEU A 194 -24.16 5.34 -12.38
N ASN A 195 -23.77 4.21 -12.98
CA ASN A 195 -23.65 2.92 -12.29
C ASN A 195 -22.66 3.01 -11.13
N HIS A 196 -21.45 3.52 -11.35
CA HIS A 196 -20.46 3.66 -10.28
C HIS A 196 -20.94 4.58 -9.16
N ALA A 197 -21.61 5.68 -9.46
CA ALA A 197 -22.15 6.58 -8.45
C ALA A 197 -23.26 5.90 -7.63
N LEU A 198 -24.31 5.40 -8.28
CA LEU A 198 -25.51 4.91 -7.58
C LEU A 198 -25.33 3.53 -6.92
N THR A 199 -24.42 2.67 -7.41
CA THR A 199 -24.09 1.40 -6.72
C THR A 199 -23.22 1.56 -5.47
N THR A 200 -22.76 2.77 -5.13
CA THR A 200 -22.26 3.04 -3.76
C THR A 200 -23.37 3.00 -2.72
N VAL A 201 -24.63 3.24 -3.12
CA VAL A 201 -25.79 3.21 -2.23
C VAL A 201 -26.10 1.76 -1.88
N ARG A 202 -26.03 1.44 -0.58
CA ARG A 202 -26.12 0.05 -0.12
C ARG A 202 -27.45 -0.60 -0.52
N HIS A 203 -27.36 -1.74 -1.20
CA HIS A 203 -28.44 -2.55 -1.79
C HIS A 203 -29.05 -2.01 -3.11
N VAL A 204 -28.42 -1.04 -3.77
CA VAL A 204 -28.73 -0.64 -5.16
C VAL A 204 -27.83 -1.43 -6.12
N ASN A 205 -28.43 -2.15 -7.06
CA ASN A 205 -27.75 -2.98 -8.06
C ASN A 205 -27.67 -2.25 -9.42
N LYS A 206 -26.75 -2.67 -10.29
CA LYS A 206 -26.63 -2.15 -11.68
C LYS A 206 -27.95 -2.20 -12.46
N THR A 207 -28.77 -3.23 -12.25
CA THR A 207 -30.11 -3.36 -12.84
C THR A 207 -31.04 -2.22 -12.42
N ASP A 208 -31.01 -1.85 -11.13
CA ASP A 208 -31.83 -0.77 -10.58
C ASP A 208 -31.40 0.57 -11.17
N VAL A 209 -30.08 0.78 -11.31
CA VAL A 209 -29.51 1.99 -11.91
C VAL A 209 -29.89 2.14 -13.38
N VAL A 210 -29.91 1.06 -14.16
CA VAL A 210 -30.40 1.10 -15.55
C VAL A 210 -31.88 1.45 -15.60
N THR A 211 -32.73 0.87 -14.73
CA THR A 211 -34.14 1.22 -14.63
C THR A 211 -34.33 2.71 -14.28
N ILE A 212 -33.73 3.18 -13.18
CA ILE A 212 -33.83 4.57 -12.71
C ILE A 212 -33.29 5.55 -13.77
N GLY A 213 -32.15 5.22 -14.39
CA GLY A 213 -31.57 6.01 -15.48
C GLY A 213 -32.49 6.10 -16.69
N SER A 214 -33.26 5.05 -16.99
CA SER A 214 -34.22 5.04 -18.10
C SER A 214 -35.52 5.80 -17.82
N THR A 215 -35.99 5.86 -16.56
CA THR A 215 -37.23 6.57 -16.19
C THR A 215 -37.02 8.07 -15.94
N PHE A 216 -35.88 8.47 -15.38
CA PHE A 216 -35.60 9.87 -15.02
C PHE A 216 -34.58 10.57 -15.95
N GLY A 217 -33.81 9.81 -16.74
CA GLY A 217 -32.85 10.30 -17.74
C GLY A 217 -31.58 10.98 -17.19
N SER A 218 -31.69 11.79 -16.14
CA SER A 218 -30.63 12.64 -15.59
C SER A 218 -30.45 12.44 -14.09
N LEU A 219 -29.19 12.48 -13.61
CA LEU A 219 -28.90 12.34 -12.18
C LEU A 219 -29.58 13.42 -11.31
N SER A 220 -29.73 14.65 -11.81
CA SER A 220 -30.51 15.69 -11.14
C SER A 220 -31.96 15.26 -10.94
N SER A 221 -32.64 14.81 -12.01
CA SER A 221 -34.03 14.33 -11.89
C SER A 221 -34.18 13.05 -11.03
N ILE A 222 -33.10 12.33 -10.75
CA ILE A 222 -33.09 11.19 -9.81
C ILE A 222 -32.95 11.66 -8.36
N MET A 223 -32.20 12.76 -8.14
CA MET A 223 -32.01 13.38 -6.82
C MET A 223 -33.24 14.21 -6.40
N ASP A 224 -33.85 14.92 -7.34
CA ASP A 224 -35.04 15.76 -7.12
C ASP A 224 -36.36 14.94 -7.07
N ALA A 225 -36.30 13.63 -7.31
CA ALA A 225 -37.48 12.75 -7.37
C ALA A 225 -38.08 12.48 -5.98
N SER A 226 -39.42 12.48 -5.89
CA SER A 226 -40.09 12.08 -4.65
C SER A 226 -39.96 10.58 -4.38
N MET A 227 -40.15 10.19 -3.12
CA MET A 227 -40.24 8.78 -2.72
C MET A 227 -41.31 8.01 -3.50
N GLU A 228 -42.39 8.67 -3.93
CA GLU A 228 -43.46 8.07 -4.73
C GLU A 228 -43.04 7.86 -6.19
N ASP A 229 -42.37 8.83 -6.82
CA ASP A 229 -41.89 8.70 -8.20
C ASP A 229 -40.86 7.58 -8.32
N LEU A 230 -39.93 7.51 -7.36
CA LEU A 230 -38.93 6.43 -7.26
C LEU A 230 -39.59 5.04 -7.06
N ALA A 231 -40.72 4.97 -6.35
CA ALA A 231 -41.46 3.73 -6.14
C ALA A 231 -42.25 3.24 -7.38
N ARG A 232 -42.48 4.09 -8.39
CA ARG A 232 -43.07 3.66 -9.68
C ARG A 232 -42.09 2.90 -10.58
N CYS A 233 -40.80 2.85 -10.21
CA CYS A 233 -39.78 2.16 -11.01
C CYS A 233 -39.85 0.62 -10.86
N PRO A 234 -39.97 -0.15 -11.96
CA PRO A 234 -40.16 -1.60 -11.89
C PRO A 234 -38.97 -2.32 -11.25
N GLY A 235 -39.26 -3.24 -10.31
CA GLY A 235 -38.27 -4.04 -9.59
C GLY A 235 -37.59 -3.36 -8.39
N ILE A 236 -37.95 -2.10 -8.08
CA ILE A 236 -37.29 -1.31 -7.04
C ILE A 236 -38.19 -1.23 -5.79
N GLY A 237 -38.09 -2.24 -4.92
CA GLY A 237 -38.86 -2.28 -3.69
C GLY A 237 -38.52 -1.14 -2.71
N GLU A 238 -39.49 -0.76 -1.87
CA GLU A 238 -39.46 0.35 -0.90
C GLU A 238 -38.14 0.48 -0.11
N ARG A 239 -37.52 -0.63 0.30
CA ARG A 239 -36.26 -0.65 1.06
C ARG A 239 -35.03 -0.16 0.27
N LYS A 240 -35.10 -0.17 -1.06
CA LYS A 240 -34.13 0.46 -1.97
C LYS A 240 -34.48 1.94 -2.15
N VAL A 241 -35.74 2.22 -2.51
CA VAL A 241 -36.28 3.58 -2.69
C VAL A 241 -35.97 4.47 -1.49
N LYS A 242 -36.31 4.02 -0.28
CA LYS A 242 -36.04 4.75 0.95
C LYS A 242 -34.55 5.01 1.15
N ARG A 243 -33.68 4.01 0.99
CA ARG A 243 -32.23 4.24 1.12
C ARG A 243 -31.68 5.20 0.09
N LEU A 244 -32.17 5.16 -1.15
CA LEU A 244 -31.77 6.08 -2.21
C LEU A 244 -32.19 7.51 -1.87
N TYR A 245 -33.46 7.71 -1.50
CA TYR A 245 -34.00 9.01 -1.09
C TYR A 245 -33.31 9.56 0.16
N ASP A 246 -33.16 8.73 1.21
CA ASP A 246 -32.43 9.06 2.43
C ASP A 246 -30.98 9.47 2.10
N THR A 247 -30.29 8.78 1.18
CA THR A 247 -28.89 9.12 0.81
C THR A 247 -28.74 10.48 0.12
N PHE A 248 -29.78 10.99 -0.56
CA PHE A 248 -29.76 12.31 -1.17
C PHE A 248 -30.23 13.43 -0.22
N HIS A 249 -31.11 13.10 0.74
CA HIS A 249 -31.80 14.09 1.58
C HIS A 249 -31.40 14.09 3.07
N GLU A 250 -30.66 13.08 3.57
CA GLU A 250 -30.17 13.07 4.95
C GLU A 250 -29.10 14.17 5.15
N PRO A 251 -29.23 15.06 6.15
CA PRO A 251 -28.24 16.09 6.39
C PRO A 251 -26.91 15.49 6.86
N PHE A 252 -25.80 15.88 6.22
CA PHE A 252 -24.43 15.44 6.55
C PHE A 252 -24.01 15.65 8.02
N LYS A 253 -24.77 16.45 8.79
CA LYS A 253 -24.62 16.61 10.24
C LYS A 253 -25.80 15.93 10.91
N ARG A 254 -25.53 15.02 11.86
CA ARG A 254 -26.57 14.44 12.74
C ARG A 254 -27.33 15.55 13.47
N VAL A 255 -28.55 15.83 13.02
CA VAL A 255 -29.51 16.62 13.79
C VAL A 255 -30.01 15.70 14.90
N VAL A 256 -29.47 15.87 16.11
CA VAL A 256 -30.02 15.22 17.31
C VAL A 256 -31.32 15.93 17.64
N SER A 257 -32.44 15.38 17.18
CA SER A 257 -33.77 15.81 17.59
C SER A 257 -33.92 15.59 19.10
N SER A 258 -33.88 16.67 19.87
CA SER A 258 -34.21 16.64 21.30
C SER A 258 -35.67 16.21 21.46
N ILE A 259 -35.88 14.98 21.93
CA ILE A 259 -37.21 14.40 22.14
C ILE A 259 -37.96 15.28 23.16
N PRO A 260 -39.13 15.85 22.80
CA PRO A 260 -40.00 16.49 23.78
C PRO A 260 -40.64 15.41 24.65
N THR A 261 -40.33 15.40 25.95
CA THR A 261 -40.93 14.47 26.90
C THR A 261 -42.42 14.76 27.05
N MET A 262 -43.29 13.82 26.69
CA MET A 262 -44.71 13.90 27.07
C MET A 262 -44.86 13.67 28.59
N PRO A 263 -45.70 14.42 29.30
CA PRO A 263 -46.00 14.16 30.71
C PRO A 263 -46.82 12.88 30.89
N GLU A 264 -46.52 12.11 31.93
CA GLU A 264 -47.40 11.03 32.40
C GLU A 264 -48.57 11.59 33.22
N THR A 265 -49.71 10.90 33.20
CA THR A 265 -50.80 11.07 34.17
C THR A 265 -51.31 9.71 34.66
N PRO A 266 -51.64 9.53 35.96
CA PRO A 266 -51.65 8.21 36.58
C PRO A 266 -53.06 7.62 36.82
N VAL A 267 -53.14 6.28 36.81
CA VAL A 267 -54.17 5.47 37.50
C VAL A 267 -53.47 4.27 38.13
N SER A 268 -53.96 3.77 39.26
CA SER A 268 -53.27 2.78 40.09
C SER A 268 -54.18 1.64 40.56
N LYS A 269 -53.57 0.45 40.74
CA LYS A 269 -54.03 -0.68 41.58
C LYS A 269 -55.28 -1.47 41.09
N ASP A 270 -55.48 -2.74 41.46
CA ASP A 270 -54.87 -3.61 42.49
C ASP A 270 -54.81 -5.12 42.08
N THR A 271 -53.87 -5.87 42.71
CA THR A 271 -53.96 -7.30 43.16
C THR A 271 -54.07 -8.51 42.17
N GLU A 272 -53.16 -9.49 42.35
CA GLU A 272 -53.22 -10.90 41.86
C GLU A 272 -53.57 -11.90 43.03
N PRO A 273 -53.40 -13.25 42.97
CA PRO A 273 -53.17 -14.20 41.84
C PRO A 273 -54.02 -15.50 41.87
N GLY A 274 -53.86 -16.35 40.85
CA GLY A 274 -53.59 -17.77 41.10
C GLY A 274 -54.49 -18.83 40.45
N SER A 275 -53.88 -19.74 39.68
CA SER A 275 -54.26 -21.16 39.59
C SER A 275 -53.05 -22.03 39.21
N VAL A 276 -53.00 -23.26 39.73
CA VAL A 276 -51.93 -24.26 39.49
C VAL A 276 -52.57 -25.65 39.47
N THR A 277 -52.23 -26.47 38.48
CA THR A 277 -51.96 -27.94 38.54
C THR A 277 -51.58 -28.41 37.11
N GLU A 278 -50.41 -29.03 36.86
CA GLU A 278 -50.04 -30.47 37.02
C GLU A 278 -50.22 -31.21 35.66
N VAL A 279 -49.50 -32.26 35.24
CA VAL A 279 -48.96 -33.47 35.91
C VAL A 279 -47.57 -33.89 35.31
N THR A 280 -46.95 -34.93 35.90
CA THR A 280 -45.62 -35.58 35.67
C THR A 280 -45.42 -36.25 34.27
N GLU A 281 -44.28 -36.84 33.85
CA GLU A 281 -43.25 -37.77 34.42
C GLU A 281 -41.86 -37.53 33.75
N ALA A 282 -40.67 -37.60 34.39
CA ALA A 282 -39.84 -38.76 34.81
C ALA A 282 -39.44 -39.73 33.66
N GLU A 283 -38.22 -40.27 33.50
CA GLU A 283 -36.88 -40.22 34.16
C GLU A 283 -35.79 -40.70 33.13
N LYS A 284 -34.45 -40.83 33.30
CA LYS A 284 -33.46 -40.77 34.43
C LYS A 284 -32.00 -40.49 33.95
N ASP A 285 -31.04 -40.59 34.89
CA ASP A 285 -29.55 -40.56 34.89
C ASP A 285 -28.81 -41.25 33.70
N THR A 286 -27.63 -40.80 33.27
CA THR A 286 -26.34 -41.00 33.99
C THR A 286 -25.20 -40.04 33.60
N GLU A 287 -24.10 -40.10 34.36
CA GLU A 287 -22.99 -39.11 34.47
C GLU A 287 -21.69 -39.54 33.75
N ASP A 288 -20.96 -38.58 33.16
CA ASP A 288 -19.48 -38.51 33.27
C ASP A 288 -18.95 -37.07 33.03
N THR A 289 -17.65 -36.86 33.18
CA THR A 289 -17.07 -35.64 33.75
C THR A 289 -15.88 -35.09 32.94
N SER A 290 -15.79 -33.76 32.76
CA SER A 290 -14.50 -33.07 32.49
C SER A 290 -14.53 -31.54 32.67
N LYS A 291 -14.14 -31.14 33.87
CA LYS A 291 -13.72 -29.82 34.35
C LYS A 291 -13.04 -28.86 33.33
N ARG A 292 -13.28 -27.55 33.56
CA ARG A 292 -12.31 -26.43 33.56
C ARG A 292 -12.06 -25.64 32.24
N ARG A 293 -12.82 -24.54 32.08
CA ARG A 293 -12.24 -23.25 31.65
C ARG A 293 -12.47 -22.20 32.74
N LYS A 294 -11.40 -21.51 33.16
CA LYS A 294 -11.48 -20.36 34.06
C LYS A 294 -12.13 -19.19 33.31
N LYS A 295 -13.06 -18.50 33.96
CA LYS A 295 -13.56 -17.18 33.52
C LYS A 295 -12.80 -16.13 34.32
N GLU A 296 -11.87 -15.41 33.68
CA GLU A 296 -11.14 -14.32 34.33
C GLU A 296 -11.96 -13.02 34.28
N PRO A 297 -11.85 -12.12 35.28
CA PRO A 297 -12.70 -10.94 35.37
C PRO A 297 -12.23 -9.81 34.45
N GLU A 298 -13.10 -9.32 33.58
CA GLU A 298 -12.83 -8.18 32.69
C GLU A 298 -12.82 -6.85 33.47
N THR A 299 -11.74 -6.56 34.20
CA THR A 299 -11.57 -5.31 34.96
C THR A 299 -11.20 -4.10 34.08
N ASN A 300 -12.09 -3.82 33.13
CA ASN A 300 -12.38 -2.48 32.60
C ASN A 300 -11.17 -1.67 32.10
N VAL A 301 -10.72 -1.99 30.89
CA VAL A 301 -9.64 -1.32 30.12
C VAL A 301 -9.76 0.21 30.11
N LYS A 302 -10.98 0.78 30.18
CA LYS A 302 -11.21 2.24 30.22
C LYS A 302 -10.58 2.88 31.47
N SER A 303 -10.57 2.18 32.61
CA SER A 303 -9.93 2.67 33.84
C SER A 303 -8.41 2.81 33.70
N ALA A 304 -7.77 1.84 33.02
CA ALA A 304 -6.34 1.84 32.75
C ALA A 304 -5.92 2.99 31.82
N LEU A 305 -6.69 3.26 30.75
CA LEU A 305 -6.42 4.42 29.88
C LEU A 305 -6.60 5.75 30.62
N THR A 306 -7.67 5.93 31.40
CA THR A 306 -7.88 7.17 32.18
C THR A 306 -6.75 7.40 33.18
N ALA A 307 -6.28 6.35 33.86
CA ALA A 307 -5.12 6.43 34.76
C ALA A 307 -3.80 6.76 34.02
N ALA A 308 -3.63 6.28 32.78
CA ALA A 308 -2.47 6.63 31.95
C ALA A 308 -2.49 8.11 31.50
N PHE A 309 -3.64 8.62 31.05
CA PHE A 309 -3.78 10.02 30.65
C PHE A 309 -3.57 10.99 31.83
N ALA A 310 -4.09 10.68 33.02
CA ALA A 310 -3.87 11.48 34.23
C ALA A 310 -2.37 11.56 34.62
N LYS A 311 -1.62 10.46 34.47
CA LYS A 311 -0.16 10.41 34.66
C LYS A 311 0.62 11.19 33.58
N TYR A 312 0.06 11.34 32.38
CA TYR A 312 0.68 12.12 31.30
C TYR A 312 0.46 13.63 31.49
N ALA A 313 -0.78 14.05 31.80
CA ALA A 313 -1.12 15.46 32.04
C ALA A 313 -0.32 16.06 33.21
N SER A 314 -0.23 15.34 34.33
CA SER A 314 0.58 15.76 35.49
C SER A 314 2.08 15.84 35.18
N LYS A 315 2.60 15.01 34.26
CA LYS A 315 3.99 15.05 33.80
C LYS A 315 4.27 16.22 32.84
N ILE A 316 3.28 16.67 32.06
CA ILE A 316 3.37 17.90 31.27
C ILE A 316 3.37 19.12 32.19
N ASN A 317 2.45 19.22 33.15
CA ASN A 317 2.38 20.37 34.06
C ASN A 317 3.68 20.52 34.88
N LYS A 318 4.22 19.40 35.40
CA LYS A 318 5.52 19.38 36.09
C LYS A 318 6.72 19.69 35.19
N LYS A 319 6.56 19.69 33.86
CA LYS A 319 7.58 20.16 32.91
C LYS A 319 7.51 21.68 32.72
N ASN A 320 6.31 22.25 32.54
CA ASN A 320 6.12 23.70 32.37
C ASN A 320 6.61 24.50 33.59
N ASN A 321 6.19 24.11 34.80
CA ASN A 321 6.65 24.75 36.04
C ASN A 321 8.17 24.61 36.31
N LYS A 322 8.90 23.78 35.53
CA LYS A 322 10.36 23.66 35.61
C LYS A 322 11.10 24.51 34.56
N SER A 323 10.41 25.03 33.55
CA SER A 323 10.97 26.01 32.61
C SER A 323 10.98 27.43 33.19
N GLU A 324 9.91 27.84 33.87
CA GLU A 324 9.75 29.22 34.37
C GLU A 324 10.70 29.53 35.54
N GLY A 325 10.99 28.55 36.39
CA GLY A 325 11.85 28.72 37.58
C GLY A 325 13.36 28.74 37.30
N LYS A 326 13.83 29.32 36.18
CA LYS A 326 15.26 29.28 35.83
C LYS A 326 15.89 30.50 35.11
N GLU A 327 15.17 31.61 34.94
CA GLU A 327 15.67 32.84 34.31
C GLU A 327 15.84 34.00 35.32
N GLY A 328 16.08 33.70 36.60
CA GLY A 328 15.87 34.62 37.72
C GLY A 328 17.03 34.89 38.68
N GLU A 329 18.30 34.71 38.29
CA GLU A 329 19.44 35.07 39.14
C GLU A 329 20.68 35.45 38.30
N GLY A 330 21.11 36.73 38.33
CA GLY A 330 22.30 37.13 37.58
C GLY A 330 22.57 38.61 37.28
N THR A 331 22.48 39.54 38.24
CA THR A 331 23.26 40.82 38.23
C THR A 331 23.25 41.49 39.60
N ASN A 332 24.44 41.70 40.20
CA ASN A 332 24.82 42.93 40.94
C ASN A 332 26.21 42.77 41.57
N ALA A 333 27.21 43.44 41.01
CA ALA A 333 28.56 43.58 41.57
C ALA A 333 29.21 44.86 41.02
N ALA A 334 28.97 46.01 41.67
CA ALA A 334 29.49 47.31 41.23
C ALA A 334 29.53 48.33 42.40
N SER A 335 30.51 48.19 43.29
CA SER A 335 31.05 49.22 44.22
C SER A 335 32.35 48.69 44.82
#